data_AF-A0A021WY73-F1
#
_entry.id   AF-A0A021WY73-F1
#
_cell.length_a   1.000
_cell.length_b   1.000
_cell.length_c   1.000
_cell.angle_alpha   90.00
_cell.angle_beta   90.00
_cell.angle_gamma   90.00
#
_symmetry.space_group_name_H-M   'P 1'
#
loop_
_entity.id
_entity.type
_entity.pdbx_description
1 polymer ?
#
loop_
_entity_poly.entity_id
_entity_poly.type
_entity_poly.pdbx_seq_one_letter_code
_entity_poly.pdbx_strand_id
1 'polypeptide(L)' 'MTHYFFHICSRTERIEDREGADFDTLDAALAEARLAAREILAEDLRKGHVDETRLFEIVDERGELMAQVPFKEAIS' A
#
# COMPACT_ATOMS: atom_id res chain seq x y z
N MET A 1 -4.72 19.16 1.51
CA MET A 1 -4.93 17.72 1.53
C MET A 1 -5.12 17.23 0.11
N THR A 2 -4.43 16.16 -0.24
CA THR A 2 -4.55 15.43 -1.48
C THR A 2 -5.10 14.05 -1.14
N HIS A 3 -6.08 13.61 -1.91
CA HIS A 3 -6.66 12.29 -1.74
C HIS A 3 -5.77 11.26 -2.46
N TYR A 4 -5.37 10.22 -1.74
CA TYR A 4 -4.51 9.16 -2.25
C TYR A 4 -5.19 7.80 -2.12
N PHE A 5 -5.01 6.95 -3.13
CA PHE A 5 -5.48 5.57 -3.15
C PHE A 5 -4.32 4.59 -2.97
N PHE A 6 -4.54 3.52 -2.21
CA PHE A 6 -3.52 2.52 -1.87
C PHE A 6 -3.84 1.17 -2.48
N HIS A 7 -3.56 1.01 -3.77
CA HIS A 7 -3.88 -0.24 -4.47
C HIS A 7 -2.87 -1.33 -4.13
N ILE A 8 -3.33 -2.55 -3.85
CA ILE A 8 -2.45 -3.69 -3.60
C ILE A 8 -2.19 -4.38 -4.93
N CYS A 9 -0.93 -4.46 -5.33
CA CYS A 9 -0.50 -5.16 -6.53
C CYS A 9 0.35 -6.37 -6.15
N SER A 10 0.04 -7.52 -6.75
CA SER A 10 0.84 -8.75 -6.70
C SER A 10 1.20 -9.18 -8.12
N ARG A 11 1.89 -10.32 -8.26
CA ARG A 11 2.18 -10.89 -9.59
C ARG A 11 0.93 -11.24 -10.39
N THR A 12 -0.18 -11.57 -9.71
CA THR A 12 -1.37 -12.15 -10.34
C THR A 12 -2.60 -11.29 -10.26
N GLU A 13 -2.61 -10.30 -9.36
CA GLU A 13 -3.80 -9.52 -9.06
C GLU A 13 -3.44 -8.06 -8.71
N ARG A 14 -4.35 -7.16 -9.07
CA ARG A 14 -4.35 -5.76 -8.62
C ARG A 14 -5.69 -5.49 -7.96
N ILE A 15 -5.65 -5.18 -6.67
CA ILE A 15 -6.81 -4.86 -5.85
C ILE A 15 -6.85 -3.34 -5.70
N GLU A 16 -7.85 -2.72 -6.31
CA GLU A 16 -8.04 -1.28 -6.24
C GLU A 16 -8.71 -0.87 -4.93
N ASP A 17 -8.02 -0.01 -4.19
CA ASP A 17 -8.60 0.82 -3.15
C ASP A 17 -9.49 1.92 -3.77
N ARG A 18 -10.78 1.91 -3.44
CA ARG A 18 -11.80 2.85 -3.94
C ARG A 18 -12.16 3.91 -2.92
N GLU A 19 -11.74 3.73 -1.67
CA GLU A 19 -12.03 4.66 -0.58
C GLU A 19 -10.92 5.68 -0.46
N GLY A 20 -9.66 5.25 -0.54
CA GLY A 20 -8.50 6.11 -0.38
C GLY A 20 -8.45 6.78 1.00
N ALA A 21 -7.53 7.73 1.15
CA ALA A 21 -7.46 8.59 2.31
C ALA A 21 -6.80 9.94 1.99
N ASP A 22 -7.17 10.97 2.75
CA ASP A 22 -6.66 12.33 2.60
C ASP A 22 -5.37 12.53 3.40
N PHE A 23 -4.32 13.01 2.73
CA PHE A 23 -3.05 13.34 3.38
C PHE A 23 -2.59 14.74 3.00
N ASP A 24 -1.88 15.40 3.92
CA ASP A 24 -1.27 16.72 3.63
C ASP A 24 -0.01 16.62 2.76
N THR A 25 0.66 15.46 2.77
CA THR A 25 1.90 15.23 2.03
C THR A 25 2.01 13.78 1.55
N LEU A 26 2.78 13.54 0.49
CA LEU A 26 3.10 12.20 0.02
C LEU A 26 3.86 11.39 1.08
N ASP A 27 4.72 12.02 1.87
CA ASP A 27 5.45 11.34 2.96
C ASP A 27 4.50 10.80 4.04
N ALA A 28 3.41 11.53 4.35
CA ALA A 28 2.38 11.04 5.27
C ALA A 28 1.62 9.84 4.68
N ALA A 29 1.27 9.88 3.39
CA ALA A 29 0.68 8.73 2.70
C ALA A 29 1.63 7.52 2.68
N LEU A 30 2.93 7.74 2.44
CA LEU A 30 3.95 6.69 2.47
C LEU A 30 4.11 6.07 3.87
N ALA A 31 4.01 6.86 4.93
CA ALA A 31 4.05 6.36 6.30
C ALA A 31 2.84 5.46 6.59
N GLU A 32 1.64 5.87 6.16
CA GLU A 32 0.43 5.06 6.28
C GLU A 32 0.52 3.76 5.48
N ALA A 33 0.97 3.83 4.22
CA ALA A 33 1.14 2.64 3.38
C ALA A 33 2.07 1.60 4.03
N ARG A 34 3.17 2.05 4.67
CA ARG A 34 4.06 1.16 5.42
C ARG A 34 3.40 0.55 6.64
N LEU A 35 2.59 1.33 7.38
CA LEU A 35 1.84 0.83 8.52
C LEU A 35 0.84 -0.25 8.09
N ALA A 36 0.01 0.04 7.10
CA ALA A 36 -0.96 -0.90 6.53
C ALA A 36 -0.28 -2.17 5.98
N ALA A 37 0.87 -2.03 5.30
CA ALA A 37 1.61 -3.17 4.76
C ALA A 37 2.10 -4.10 5.89
N ARG A 38 2.56 -3.53 7.01
CA ARG A 38 2.94 -4.32 8.20
C ARG A 38 1.76 -5.08 8.79
N GLU A 39 0.59 -4.47 8.85
CA GLU A 39 -0.61 -5.11 9.40
C GLU A 39 -1.06 -6.29 8.53
N ILE A 40 -1.09 -6.11 7.21
CA ILE A 40 -1.42 -7.18 6.26
C ILE A 40 -0.39 -8.31 6.35
N LEU A 41 0.91 -7.99 6.33
CA LEU A 41 1.97 -9.00 6.48
C LEU A 41 1.86 -9.77 7.80
N ALA A 42 1.54 -9.10 8.91
CA ALA A 42 1.36 -9.75 10.20
C ALA A 42 0.17 -10.72 10.20
N GLU A 43 -0.92 -10.37 9.53
CA GLU A 43 -2.07 -11.25 9.35
C GLU A 43 -1.72 -12.47 8.48
N ASP A 44 -0.99 -12.25 7.39
CA ASP A 44 -0.56 -13.30 6.47
C ASP A 44 0.44 -14.27 7.09
N LEU A 45 1.38 -13.74 7.88
CA LEU A 45 2.25 -14.53 8.74
C LEU A 45 1.44 -15.41 9.70
N ARG A 46 0.38 -14.88 10.31
CA ARG A 46 -0.50 -15.64 11.21
C ARG A 46 -1.25 -16.75 10.46
N LYS A 47 -1.60 -16.54 9.19
CA LYS A 47 -2.23 -17.55 8.31
C LYS A 47 -1.24 -18.56 7.73
N GLY A 48 0.06 -18.34 7.89
CA GLY A 48 1.12 -19.20 7.35
C GLY A 48 1.33 -19.05 5.85
N HIS A 49 0.85 -17.97 5.23
CA HIS A 49 0.99 -17.70 3.80
C HIS A 49 1.39 -16.25 3.57
N VAL A 50 2.68 -16.01 3.36
CA VAL A 50 3.21 -14.68 3.06
C VAL A 50 3.47 -14.57 1.57
N ASP A 51 2.78 -13.64 0.91
CA ASP A 51 3.14 -13.21 -0.43
C ASP A 51 4.02 -11.95 -0.33
N GLU A 52 5.33 -12.16 -0.48
CA GLU A 52 6.38 -11.13 -0.48
C GLU A 52 6.43 -10.33 -1.79
N THR A 53 5.69 -10.74 -2.82
CA THR A 53 5.64 -10.04 -4.11
C THR A 53 4.68 -8.86 -4.12
N ARG A 54 3.88 -8.71 -3.05
CA ARG A 54 2.93 -7.61 -2.92
C ARG A 54 3.60 -6.26 -2.68
N LEU A 55 3.00 -5.25 -3.27
CA LEU A 55 3.35 -3.84 -3.09
C LEU A 55 2.09 -2.99 -3.06
N PHE A 56 2.18 -1.84 -2.39
CA PHE A 56 1.21 -0.77 -2.57
C PHE A 56 1.60 0.12 -3.74
N GLU A 57 0.65 0.41 -4.62
CA GLU A 57 0.70 1.54 -5.54
C GLU A 57 -0.07 2.70 -4.92
N ILE A 58 0.64 3.79 -4.65
CA ILE A 58 0.04 5.03 -4.16
C ILE A 58 -0.27 5.89 -5.36
N VAL A 59 -1.56 6.15 -5.56
CA VAL A 59 -2.08 6.91 -6.70
C VAL A 59 -2.79 8.16 -6.17
N ASP A 60 -2.61 9.31 -6.81
CA ASP A 60 -3.34 10.52 -6.42
C ASP A 60 -4.78 10.56 -6.97
N GLU A 61 -5.53 11.60 -6.60
CA GLU A 61 -6.90 11.84 -7.06
C GLU A 61 -7.06 11.97 -8.59
N ARG A 62 -5.96 12.19 -9.32
CA ARG A 62 -5.93 12.31 -10.79
C ARG A 62 -5.62 10.99 -11.47
N GLY A 63 -5.34 9.94 -10.70
CA GLY A 63 -4.92 8.65 -11.22
C GLY A 63 -3.43 8.56 -11.53
N GLU A 64 -2.61 9.52 -11.08
CA GLU A 64 -1.16 9.51 -11.30
C GLU A 64 -0.47 8.64 -10.24
N LEU A 65 0.40 7.73 -10.69
CA LEU A 65 1.21 6.90 -9.78
C LEU A 65 2.27 7.76 -9.11
N MET A 66 2.12 7.98 -7.81
CA MET A 66 2.99 8.83 -7.02
C MET A 66 4.15 8.06 -6.38
N ALA A 67 3.88 6.83 -5.95
CA ALA A 67 4.91 5.97 -5.34
C ALA A 67 4.51 4.49 -5.36
N GLN A 68 5.50 3.62 -5.13
CA GLN A 68 5.30 2.21 -4.89
C GLN A 68 6.01 1.79 -3.60
N VAL A 69 5.33 1.01 -2.76
CA VAL A 69 5.86 0.54 -1.47
C VAL A 69 5.76 -0.99 -1.43
N PRO A 70 6.87 -1.71 -1.70
CA PRO A 70 6.91 -3.16 -1.52
C PRO A 70 6.66 -3.55 -0.06
N PHE A 71 5.85 -4.58 0.17
CA PHE A 71 5.49 -5.00 1.53
C PHE A 71 6.73 -5.40 2.34
N LYS A 72 7.73 -6.00 1.70
CA LYS A 72 9.02 -6.34 2.31
C LYS A 72 9.79 -5.14 2.90
N GLU A 73 9.56 -3.92 2.40
CA GLU A 73 10.21 -2.71 2.94
C GLU A 73 9.51 -2.22 4.20
N ALA A 74 8.29 -2.69 4.47
CA ALA A 74 7.55 -2.34 5.66
C ALA A 74 8.11 -3.03 6.91
N ILE A 75 8.91 -4.09 6.75
CA ILE A 75 9.53 -4.87 7.83
C ILE A 75 11.05 -4.67 7.95
N SER A 76 11.67 -3.81 7.13
CA SER A 76 13.12 -3.54 7.16
C SER A 76 13.54 -2.57 8.24
#